data_AF-A0A8S3WX29-F1
#
_entry.id   AF-A0A8S3WX29-F1
#
_cell.length_a   1.000
_cell.length_b   1.000
_cell.length_c   1.000
_cell.angle_alpha   90.00
_cell.angle_beta   90.00
_cell.angle_gamma   90.00
#
_symmetry.space_group_name_H-M   'P 1'
#
loop_
_entity.id
_entity.type
_entity.pdbx_description
1 polymer ?
#
loop_
_entity_poly.entity_id
_entity_poly.type
_entity_poly.pdbx_seq_one_letter_code
_entity_poly.pdbx_strand_id
1 'polypeptide(L)'
;MRKIWHTTGYPSDKTAFNRHSNELKALISTLENDNIQHYLSNLDPTRDTNYSLWKATKNLKRPKNHISPINDEKGGWARSYKEKATIFAEHLKTVFQPLPENNPEHTMEIKEYLESANQICLPLKSTSPKEIVEEIRNLKDGKVLGYDLIDATLLKNLPHKVFLDVIQAFDKVWHYDLLFKLKKHLPHCLFLILKSYLDKRCYQVKYGDDLSELYELKSGVPQGSILGHILYLIFTADIPTTDYTTTATYADDTALLSAHSNPETASSQLQNHLIEVERWLNHWRIKANESKSVHVTFTLRRETCPPVTLNCKVIPQENNAKYLGMYLDRKLT
;
A
#
# COMPACT_ATOMS: atom_id res chain seq x y z
N MET A 1 19.18 1.68 -45.63
CA MET A 1 18.12 0.65 -45.66
C MET A 1 16.91 0.98 -44.79
N ARG A 2 17.02 1.14 -43.46
CA ARG A 2 15.87 1.51 -42.61
C ARG A 2 15.13 2.77 -43.09
N LYS A 3 15.88 3.82 -43.39
CA LYS A 3 15.35 5.08 -43.96
C LYS A 3 14.62 4.86 -45.29
N ILE A 4 15.16 4.01 -46.17
CA ILE A 4 14.59 3.72 -47.49
C ILE A 4 13.25 3.00 -47.34
N TRP A 5 13.19 1.92 -46.54
CA TRP A 5 11.93 1.22 -46.25
C TRP A 5 10.85 2.13 -45.65
N HIS A 6 11.22 3.01 -44.72
CA HIS A 6 10.27 3.98 -44.14
C HIS A 6 9.77 5.02 -45.15
N THR A 7 10.50 5.27 -46.23
CA THR A 7 10.11 6.21 -47.29
C THR A 7 9.31 5.52 -48.40
N THR A 8 9.67 4.29 -48.78
CA THR A 8 9.09 3.60 -49.94
C THR A 8 7.95 2.65 -49.59
N GLY A 9 7.93 2.08 -48.38
CA GLY A 9 6.89 1.15 -47.93
C GLY A 9 6.87 -0.22 -48.62
N TYR A 10 7.74 -0.47 -49.60
CA TYR A 10 7.72 -1.72 -50.38
C TYR A 10 8.17 -2.94 -49.55
N PRO A 11 7.52 -4.11 -49.71
CA PRO A 11 7.90 -5.35 -49.03
C PRO A 11 9.32 -5.85 -49.35
N SER A 12 9.81 -5.57 -50.57
CA SER A 12 11.18 -5.88 -51.01
C SER A 12 12.23 -5.16 -50.16
N ASP A 13 12.01 -3.87 -49.89
CA ASP A 13 12.92 -3.03 -49.10
C ASP A 13 12.93 -3.43 -47.62
N LYS A 14 11.77 -3.86 -47.09
CA LYS A 14 11.67 -4.44 -45.74
C LYS A 14 12.49 -5.74 -45.63
N THR A 15 12.40 -6.58 -46.65
CA THR A 15 13.14 -7.85 -46.72
C THR A 15 14.64 -7.60 -46.81
N ALA A 16 15.07 -6.66 -47.64
CA ALA A 16 16.47 -6.24 -47.74
C ALA A 16 16.99 -5.63 -46.44
N PHE A 17 16.21 -4.79 -45.77
CA PHE A 17 16.55 -4.24 -44.45
C PHE A 17 16.71 -5.34 -43.40
N ASN A 18 15.76 -6.28 -43.32
CA ASN A 18 15.82 -7.38 -42.37
C ASN A 18 17.04 -8.28 -42.61
N ARG A 19 17.35 -8.57 -43.88
CA ARG A 19 18.54 -9.35 -44.26
C ARG A 19 19.82 -8.69 -43.74
N HIS A 20 20.05 -7.41 -44.08
CA HIS A 20 21.24 -6.69 -43.63
C HIS A 20 21.26 -6.46 -42.11
N SER A 21 20.10 -6.29 -41.47
CA SER A 21 20.02 -6.20 -40.02
C SER A 21 20.40 -7.51 -39.34
N ASN A 22 20.03 -8.66 -39.91
CA ASN A 22 20.39 -9.97 -39.38
C ASN A 22 21.86 -10.28 -39.63
N GLU A 23 22.38 -9.91 -40.79
CA GLU A 23 23.80 -10.01 -41.13
C GLU A 23 24.67 -9.17 -40.19
N LEU A 24 24.27 -7.92 -39.92
CA LEU A 24 24.95 -7.07 -38.94
C LEU A 24 24.90 -7.66 -37.52
N LYS A 25 23.75 -8.19 -37.09
CA LYS A 25 23.63 -8.87 -35.80
C LYS A 25 24.54 -10.09 -35.71
N ALA A 26 24.63 -10.87 -36.79
CA ALA A 26 25.54 -12.01 -36.86
C ALA A 26 27.00 -11.55 -36.74
N LEU A 27 27.41 -10.53 -37.50
CA LEU A 27 28.76 -9.96 -37.44
C LEU A 27 29.11 -9.43 -36.04
N ILE A 28 28.20 -8.69 -35.39
CA ILE A 28 28.40 -8.21 -34.02
C ILE A 28 28.57 -9.38 -33.05
N SER A 29 27.72 -10.40 -33.16
CA SER A 29 27.83 -11.61 -32.33
C SER A 29 29.17 -12.31 -32.52
N THR A 30 29.65 -12.45 -33.76
CA THR A 30 30.95 -13.04 -34.05
C THR A 30 32.08 -12.21 -33.44
N LEU A 31 32.07 -10.88 -33.60
CA LEU A 31 33.07 -9.98 -33.02
C LEU A 31 33.06 -10.00 -31.47
N GLU A 32 31.88 -10.05 -30.86
CA GLU A 32 31.75 -10.18 -29.41
C GLU A 32 32.32 -11.50 -28.92
N ASN A 33 32.03 -12.61 -29.62
CA ASN A 33 32.59 -13.92 -29.31
C ASN A 33 34.12 -13.94 -29.47
N ASP A 34 34.65 -13.39 -30.55
CA ASP A 34 36.09 -13.32 -30.80
C ASP A 34 36.81 -12.48 -29.73
N ASN A 35 36.22 -11.35 -29.32
CA ASN A 35 36.74 -10.53 -28.23
C ASN A 35 36.70 -11.27 -26.89
N ILE A 36 35.64 -12.04 -26.62
CA ILE A 36 35.55 -12.87 -25.41
C ILE A 36 36.60 -13.98 -25.45
N GLN A 37 36.79 -14.65 -26.58
CA GLN A 37 37.81 -15.70 -26.73
C GLN A 37 39.21 -15.13 -26.55
N HIS A 38 39.51 -13.99 -27.18
CA HIS A 38 40.78 -13.29 -26.99
C HIS A 38 40.98 -12.86 -25.54
N TYR A 39 39.95 -12.30 -24.89
CA TYR A 39 40.00 -11.95 -23.47
C TYR A 39 40.27 -13.17 -22.59
N LEU A 40 39.54 -14.28 -22.77
CA LEU A 40 39.71 -15.51 -22.01
C LEU A 40 41.09 -16.15 -22.21
N SER A 41 41.63 -16.11 -23.44
CA SER A 41 42.96 -16.66 -23.76
C SER A 41 44.11 -15.95 -23.06
N ASN A 42 43.89 -14.71 -22.60
CA ASN A 42 44.88 -13.88 -21.92
C ASN A 42 44.73 -13.86 -20.38
N LEU A 43 43.83 -14.68 -19.81
CA LEU A 43 43.61 -14.74 -18.36
C LEU A 43 44.41 -15.88 -17.71
N ASP A 44 45.14 -15.56 -16.63
CA ASP A 44 45.90 -16.51 -15.82
C ASP A 44 45.42 -16.46 -14.35
N PRO A 45 45.10 -17.59 -13.68
CA PRO A 45 44.58 -17.63 -12.30
C PRO A 45 45.65 -17.42 -11.21
N THR A 46 46.63 -16.54 -11.43
CA THR A 46 47.71 -16.26 -10.48
C THR A 46 47.44 -15.03 -9.59
N ARG A 47 48.12 -14.96 -8.44
CA ARG A 47 47.98 -13.84 -7.49
C ARG A 47 48.54 -12.54 -8.07
N ASP A 48 49.53 -12.66 -8.95
CA ASP A 48 50.20 -11.54 -9.65
C ASP A 48 49.30 -10.87 -10.71
N THR A 49 48.31 -11.59 -11.23
CA THR A 49 47.28 -11.05 -12.15
C THR A 49 46.00 -10.61 -11.42
N ASN A 50 46.03 -10.52 -10.09
CA ASN A 50 44.94 -10.01 -9.25
C ASN A 50 43.61 -10.78 -9.42
N TYR A 51 43.71 -12.12 -9.56
CA TYR A 51 42.58 -13.04 -9.73
C TYR A 51 41.65 -12.65 -10.90
N SER A 52 42.25 -12.28 -12.03
CA SER A 52 41.56 -11.80 -13.23
C SER A 52 40.46 -12.74 -13.73
N LEU A 53 40.67 -14.06 -13.66
CA LEU A 53 39.69 -15.09 -14.03
C LEU A 53 38.44 -15.10 -13.11
N TRP A 54 38.62 -14.91 -11.81
CA TRP A 54 37.50 -14.82 -10.85
C TRP A 54 36.68 -13.52 -11.05
N LYS A 55 37.34 -12.40 -11.34
CA LYS A 55 36.66 -11.14 -11.67
C LYS A 55 35.91 -11.23 -13.01
N ALA A 56 36.51 -11.87 -14.02
CA ALA A 56 35.90 -12.11 -15.32
C ALA A 56 34.60 -12.94 -15.21
N THR A 57 34.63 -14.05 -14.47
CA THR A 57 33.47 -14.93 -14.28
C THR A 57 32.34 -14.29 -13.48
N LYS A 58 32.64 -13.37 -12.55
CA LYS A 58 31.62 -12.60 -11.82
C LYS A 58 30.80 -11.68 -12.73
N ASN A 59 31.39 -11.17 -13.82
CA ASN A 59 30.75 -10.26 -14.75
C ASN A 59 29.99 -10.96 -15.89
N LEU A 60 30.37 -12.19 -16.25
CA LEU A 60 29.78 -12.95 -17.36
C LEU A 60 28.33 -13.43 -17.13
N LYS A 61 27.86 -13.54 -15.89
CA LYS A 61 26.52 -14.10 -15.57
C LYS A 61 25.40 -13.08 -15.40
N ARG A 62 25.68 -11.78 -15.41
CA ARG A 62 24.64 -10.78 -15.14
C ARG A 62 24.22 -10.11 -16.46
N PRO A 63 23.02 -10.40 -16.99
CA PRO A 63 22.47 -9.55 -18.05
C PRO A 63 22.50 -8.10 -17.53
N LYS A 64 22.96 -7.17 -18.37
CA LYS A 64 22.91 -5.75 -18.02
C LYS A 64 21.43 -5.38 -17.87
N ASN A 65 20.98 -5.20 -16.63
CA ASN A 65 19.66 -4.67 -16.35
C ASN A 65 19.62 -3.24 -16.90
N HIS A 66 18.90 -3.05 -18.00
CA HIS A 66 18.67 -1.72 -18.53
C HIS A 66 17.73 -1.00 -17.55
N ILE A 67 18.30 -0.13 -16.73
CA ILE A 67 17.52 0.64 -15.78
C ILE A 67 16.86 1.78 -16.55
N SER A 68 15.53 1.73 -16.66
CA SER A 68 14.75 2.82 -17.25
C SER A 68 15.09 4.15 -16.55
N PRO A 69 15.31 5.24 -17.32
CA PRO A 69 15.43 6.57 -16.74
C PRO A 69 14.12 6.93 -16.01
N ILE A 70 14.25 7.64 -14.89
CA ILE A 70 13.09 8.12 -14.11
C ILE A 70 12.78 9.52 -14.61
N ASN A 71 11.50 9.80 -14.85
CA ASN A 71 11.07 11.14 -15.24
C ASN A 71 11.11 12.05 -14.01
N ASP A 72 11.77 13.19 -14.15
CA ASP A 72 11.71 14.28 -13.18
C ASP A 72 10.34 14.98 -13.32
N GLU A 73 9.79 15.50 -12.23
CA GLU A 73 8.54 16.27 -12.24
C GLU A 73 8.63 17.52 -13.14
N LYS A 74 9.86 17.94 -13.46
CA LYS A 74 10.18 19.04 -14.40
C LYS A 74 10.30 18.61 -15.87
N GLY A 75 10.02 17.36 -16.21
CA GLY A 75 10.12 16.81 -17.58
C GLY A 75 11.54 16.45 -18.02
N GLY A 76 12.50 16.40 -17.09
CA GLY A 76 13.86 15.91 -17.29
C GLY A 76 13.99 14.39 -17.08
N TRP A 77 15.13 13.81 -17.41
CA TRP A 77 15.40 12.39 -17.17
C TRP A 77 16.52 12.23 -16.15
N ALA A 78 16.24 11.59 -15.01
CA ALA A 78 17.27 11.20 -14.06
C ALA A 78 18.10 10.04 -14.59
N ARG A 79 19.40 10.30 -14.74
CA ARG A 79 20.37 9.37 -15.32
C ARG A 79 21.32 8.84 -14.28
N SER A 80 21.72 9.65 -13.29
CA SER A 80 22.61 9.21 -12.20
C SER A 80 21.86 8.46 -11.11
N TYR A 81 22.57 7.63 -10.33
CA TYR A 81 21.99 6.93 -9.19
C TYR A 81 21.57 7.91 -8.09
N LYS A 82 22.38 8.93 -7.81
CA LYS A 82 22.04 10.03 -6.91
C LYS A 82 20.75 10.77 -7.32
N GLU A 83 20.60 11.17 -8.59
CA GLU A 83 19.37 11.82 -9.07
C GLU A 83 18.13 10.94 -8.86
N LYS A 84 18.24 9.65 -9.18
CA LYS A 84 17.14 8.70 -8.98
C LYS A 84 16.78 8.56 -7.50
N ALA A 85 17.77 8.47 -6.62
CA ALA A 85 17.56 8.41 -5.18
C ALA A 85 16.87 9.68 -4.67
N THR A 86 17.29 10.86 -5.13
CA THR A 86 16.70 12.15 -4.75
C THR A 86 15.26 12.28 -5.23
N ILE A 87 14.97 12.00 -6.50
CA ILE A 87 13.60 12.09 -7.04
C ILE A 87 12.65 11.16 -6.29
N PHE A 88 13.07 9.92 -6.01
CA PHE A 88 12.26 9.02 -5.19
C PHE A 88 12.03 9.56 -3.77
N ALA A 89 13.07 10.10 -3.14
CA ALA A 89 12.95 10.65 -1.80
C ALA A 89 12.03 11.87 -1.75
N GLU A 90 12.09 12.74 -2.75
CA GLU A 90 11.19 13.89 -2.92
C GLU A 90 9.74 13.44 -3.17
N HIS A 91 9.54 12.42 -4.00
CA HIS A 91 8.22 11.84 -4.19
C HIS A 91 7.64 11.25 -2.89
N LEU A 92 8.44 10.50 -2.11
CA LEU A 92 7.98 10.01 -0.80
C LEU A 92 7.67 11.17 0.16
N LYS A 93 8.41 12.29 0.05
CA LYS A 93 8.17 13.48 0.88
C LYS A 93 6.78 14.04 0.63
N THR A 94 6.33 14.09 -0.63
CA THR A 94 5.00 14.57 -0.98
C THR A 94 3.91 13.58 -0.56
N VAL A 95 4.19 12.28 -0.65
CA VAL A 95 3.26 11.22 -0.20
C VAL A 95 3.04 11.28 1.31
N PHE A 96 4.09 11.39 2.11
CA PHE A 96 4.05 11.42 3.59
C PHE A 96 3.88 12.82 4.18
N GLN A 97 3.15 13.70 3.47
CA GLN A 97 2.58 14.90 4.08
C GLN A 97 1.20 14.58 4.67
N PRO A 98 0.84 15.19 5.82
CA PRO A 98 -0.52 15.13 6.33
C PRO A 98 -1.50 15.79 5.34
N LEU A 99 -2.77 15.39 5.40
CA LEU A 99 -3.82 16.11 4.66
C LEU A 99 -3.95 17.55 5.20
N PRO A 100 -4.35 18.51 4.34
CA PRO A 100 -4.57 19.89 4.75
C PRO A 100 -5.56 19.97 5.92
N GLU A 101 -5.35 20.94 6.81
CA GLU A 101 -6.15 21.09 8.03
C GLU A 101 -7.57 21.54 7.69
N ASN A 102 -8.55 20.69 7.99
CA ASN A 102 -9.97 21.04 7.84
C ASN A 102 -10.53 21.79 9.06
N ASN A 103 -9.95 21.60 10.25
CA ASN A 103 -10.39 22.26 11.48
C ASN A 103 -9.19 22.63 12.40
N PRO A 104 -8.79 23.91 12.44
CA PRO A 104 -7.68 24.39 13.27
C PRO A 104 -7.92 24.24 14.78
N GLU A 105 -9.17 24.37 15.24
CA GLU A 105 -9.53 24.24 16.67
C GLU A 105 -9.26 22.82 17.16
N HIS A 106 -9.61 21.82 16.35
CA HIS A 106 -9.33 20.41 16.66
C HIS A 106 -7.82 20.12 16.76
N THR A 107 -7.00 20.70 15.88
CA THR A 107 -5.54 20.59 16.01
C THR A 107 -5.05 21.15 17.34
N MET A 108 -5.59 22.31 17.73
CA MET A 108 -5.18 23.01 18.94
C MET A 108 -5.55 22.18 20.18
N GLU A 109 -6.78 21.67 20.23
CA GLU A 109 -7.25 20.77 21.29
C GLU A 109 -6.37 19.52 21.42
N ILE A 110 -6.01 18.88 20.30
CA ILE A 110 -5.11 17.71 20.31
C ILE A 110 -3.75 18.08 20.89
N LYS A 111 -3.16 19.21 20.46
CA LYS A 111 -1.84 19.64 20.95
C LYS A 111 -1.87 19.95 22.44
N GLU A 112 -2.86 20.71 22.89
CA GLU A 112 -3.08 21.00 24.31
C GLU A 112 -3.27 19.72 25.12
N TYR A 113 -4.06 18.76 24.61
CA TYR A 113 -4.25 17.47 25.25
C TYR A 113 -2.94 16.67 25.33
N LEU A 114 -2.12 16.68 24.28
CA LEU A 114 -0.84 15.98 24.28
C LEU A 114 0.16 16.62 25.26
N GLU A 115 0.12 17.94 25.43
CA GLU A 115 0.93 18.71 26.38
C GLU A 115 0.44 18.65 27.83
N SER A 116 -0.84 18.32 28.05
CA SER A 116 -1.41 18.15 29.39
C SER A 116 -0.67 17.09 30.23
N ALA A 117 -0.68 17.28 31.55
CA ALA A 117 -0.02 16.38 32.48
C ALA A 117 -0.51 14.94 32.29
N ASN A 118 0.44 14.00 32.28
CA ASN A 118 0.12 12.60 32.05
C ASN A 118 -0.62 11.99 33.25
N GLN A 119 -1.56 11.08 32.98
CA GLN A 119 -2.22 10.32 34.05
C GLN A 119 -1.18 9.54 34.86
N ILE A 120 -1.37 9.53 36.19
CA ILE A 120 -0.56 8.73 37.10
C ILE A 120 -0.86 7.27 36.80
N CYS A 121 0.11 6.57 36.20
CA CYS A 121 -0.01 5.15 35.88
C CYS A 121 0.54 4.33 37.04
N LEU A 122 -0.22 3.34 37.52
CA LEU A 122 0.33 2.29 38.35
C LEU A 122 1.42 1.54 37.55
N PRO A 123 2.50 1.07 38.19
CA PRO A 123 3.56 0.35 37.49
C PRO A 123 2.96 -0.85 36.73
N LEU A 124 3.36 -1.00 35.45
CA LEU A 124 2.95 -2.12 34.62
C LEU A 124 3.27 -3.42 35.37
N LYS A 125 2.26 -4.27 35.57
CA LYS A 125 2.52 -5.63 36.06
C LYS A 125 3.35 -6.33 34.99
N SER A 126 4.52 -6.84 35.37
CA SER A 126 5.39 -7.58 34.46
C SER A 126 4.68 -8.88 34.04
N THR A 127 4.24 -8.95 32.79
CA THR A 127 3.66 -10.16 32.21
C THR A 127 4.78 -11.11 31.78
N SER A 128 4.69 -12.39 32.15
CA SER A 128 5.69 -13.38 31.76
C SER A 128 5.36 -13.99 30.38
N PRO A 129 6.36 -14.43 29.60
CA PRO A 129 6.10 -15.19 28.37
C PRO A 129 5.23 -16.42 28.58
N LYS A 130 5.17 -16.97 29.80
CA LYS A 130 4.30 -18.10 30.15
C LYS A 130 2.83 -17.71 30.26
N GLU A 131 2.51 -16.53 30.78
CA GLU A 131 1.12 -16.02 30.82
C GLU A 131 0.59 -15.78 29.42
N ILE A 132 1.42 -15.26 28.51
CA ILE A 132 1.06 -15.08 27.10
C ILE A 132 0.77 -16.44 26.45
N VAL A 133 1.59 -17.46 26.74
CA VAL A 133 1.40 -18.82 26.22
C VAL A 133 0.19 -19.53 26.85
N GLU A 134 -0.11 -19.28 28.13
CA GLU A 134 -1.32 -19.79 28.81
C GLU A 134 -2.58 -19.14 28.26
N GLU A 135 -2.57 -17.83 28.01
CA GLU A 135 -3.71 -17.14 27.42
C GLU A 135 -3.97 -17.60 25.98
N ILE A 136 -2.90 -17.85 25.21
CA ILE A 136 -2.98 -18.46 23.88
C ILE A 136 -3.49 -19.92 23.94
N ARG A 137 -3.13 -20.68 24.99
CA ARG A 137 -3.63 -22.07 25.20
C ARG A 137 -5.07 -22.14 25.69
N ASN A 138 -5.55 -21.09 26.36
CA ASN A 138 -6.93 -20.98 26.83
C ASN A 138 -7.91 -20.54 25.73
N LEU A 139 -7.40 -20.20 24.53
CA LEU A 139 -8.23 -19.99 23.34
C LEU A 139 -8.84 -21.33 22.92
N LYS A 140 -10.18 -21.38 22.81
CA LYS A 140 -10.90 -22.60 22.44
C LYS A 140 -10.59 -23.00 20.99
N ASP A 141 -10.19 -24.25 20.79
CA ASP A 141 -10.02 -24.88 19.48
C ASP A 141 -11.38 -25.16 18.82
N GLY A 142 -11.90 -24.17 18.12
CA GLY A 142 -13.16 -24.28 17.40
C GLY A 142 -13.50 -22.99 16.66
N LYS A 143 -12.73 -22.69 15.58
CA LYS A 143 -12.83 -21.51 14.70
C LYS A 143 -12.97 -20.17 15.43
N VAL A 144 -11.85 -19.47 15.52
CA VAL A 144 -11.74 -18.09 15.99
C VAL A 144 -12.63 -17.17 15.14
N LEU A 145 -13.58 -16.48 15.80
CA LEU A 145 -14.07 -15.17 15.36
C LEU A 145 -12.85 -14.25 15.37
N GLY A 146 -12.41 -13.76 14.21
CA GLY A 146 -11.36 -12.75 14.19
C GLY A 146 -11.84 -11.46 14.87
N TYR A 147 -10.90 -10.54 15.07
CA TYR A 147 -11.19 -9.17 15.55
C TYR A 147 -12.12 -8.38 14.60
N ASP A 148 -12.37 -8.95 13.41
CA ASP A 148 -13.21 -8.50 12.32
C ASP A 148 -14.70 -8.93 12.46
N LEU A 149 -15.05 -9.73 13.48
CA LEU A 149 -16.43 -10.20 13.77
C LEU A 149 -17.12 -10.96 12.60
N ILE A 150 -16.37 -11.46 11.62
CA ILE A 150 -16.93 -12.21 10.49
C ILE A 150 -17.00 -13.71 10.82
N ASP A 151 -18.19 -14.24 11.11
CA ASP A 151 -18.41 -15.67 11.34
C ASP A 151 -18.44 -16.48 10.02
N ALA A 152 -17.92 -17.72 10.04
CA ALA A 152 -18.15 -18.72 9.00
C ALA A 152 -19.64 -19.10 8.80
N THR A 153 -20.50 -18.87 9.80
CA THR A 153 -21.96 -18.91 9.65
C THR A 153 -22.53 -17.62 9.07
N LEU A 154 -21.88 -16.46 9.23
CA LEU A 154 -22.25 -15.22 8.52
C LEU A 154 -22.08 -15.41 7.01
N LEU A 155 -20.95 -15.99 6.58
CA LEU A 155 -20.69 -16.35 5.18
C LEU A 155 -21.64 -17.42 4.63
N LYS A 156 -22.17 -18.32 5.48
CA LYS A 156 -23.11 -19.38 5.08
C LYS A 156 -24.58 -18.99 5.17
N ASN A 157 -24.90 -17.98 5.99
CA ASN A 157 -26.25 -17.45 6.22
C ASN A 157 -26.40 -16.03 5.67
N LEU A 158 -25.54 -15.61 4.74
CA LEU A 158 -25.74 -14.34 4.03
C LEU A 158 -27.19 -14.36 3.51
N PRO A 159 -28.06 -13.45 4.01
CA PRO A 159 -29.43 -13.41 3.52
C PRO A 159 -29.37 -13.19 2.00
N HIS A 160 -30.41 -13.62 1.27
CA HIS A 160 -30.46 -13.54 -0.21
C HIS A 160 -30.34 -12.09 -0.78
N LYS A 161 -30.09 -11.09 0.08
CA LYS A 161 -29.95 -9.66 -0.20
C LYS A 161 -28.90 -9.07 0.76
N VAL A 162 -27.65 -8.99 0.29
CA VAL A 162 -26.55 -8.33 1.00
C VAL A 162 -25.90 -7.37 0.02
N PHE A 163 -25.69 -6.14 0.43
CA PHE A 163 -25.10 -5.09 -0.38
C PHE A 163 -23.77 -4.75 0.27
N LEU A 164 -22.67 -4.85 -0.48
CA LEU A 164 -21.31 -4.62 0.01
C LEU A 164 -20.79 -3.35 -0.65
N ASP A 165 -20.23 -2.46 0.16
CA ASP A 165 -19.37 -1.39 -0.32
C ASP A 165 -17.98 -1.61 0.27
N VAL A 166 -16.97 -1.75 -0.59
CA VAL A 166 -15.59 -1.93 -0.16
C VAL A 166 -14.87 -0.60 -0.29
N ILE A 167 -14.50 -0.02 0.85
CA ILE A 167 -13.73 1.20 0.98
C ILE A 167 -12.28 0.82 1.34
N GLN A 168 -11.34 1.14 0.46
CA GLN A 168 -9.92 1.05 0.77
C GLN A 168 -9.42 2.39 1.35
N ALA A 169 -8.97 2.39 2.60
CA ALA A 169 -8.45 3.56 3.29
C ALA A 169 -6.91 3.49 3.39
N PHE A 170 -6.19 4.30 2.60
CA PHE A 170 -4.72 4.27 2.57
C PHE A 170 -4.06 5.15 3.66
N ASP A 171 -3.19 4.50 4.45
CA ASP A 171 -1.88 4.84 5.04
C ASP A 171 -1.50 6.25 5.57
N LYS A 172 -2.27 7.32 5.35
CA LYS A 172 -1.88 8.68 5.77
C LYS A 172 -2.27 9.01 7.21
N VAL A 173 -1.92 8.13 8.15
CA VAL A 173 -2.15 8.37 9.58
C VAL A 173 -1.29 9.55 10.03
N TRP A 174 -1.92 10.63 10.48
CA TRP A 174 -1.18 11.76 11.03
C TRP A 174 -0.68 11.42 12.44
N HIS A 175 0.59 11.73 12.71
CA HIS A 175 1.22 11.30 13.98
C HIS A 175 0.56 11.95 15.20
N TYR A 176 0.11 13.20 15.11
CA TYR A 176 -0.55 13.88 16.23
C TYR A 176 -1.88 13.21 16.60
N ASP A 177 -2.71 12.90 15.61
CA ASP A 177 -3.99 12.20 15.82
C ASP A 177 -3.79 10.80 16.39
N LEU A 178 -2.78 10.08 15.89
CA LEU A 178 -2.41 8.77 16.42
C LEU A 178 -1.94 8.88 17.88
N LEU A 179 -1.06 9.84 18.19
CA LEU A 179 -0.57 10.05 19.55
C LEU A 179 -1.71 10.44 20.50
N PHE A 180 -2.68 11.21 20.04
CA PHE A 180 -3.88 11.55 20.82
C PHE A 180 -4.65 10.29 21.21
N LYS A 181 -4.94 9.41 20.24
CA LYS A 181 -5.61 8.12 20.50
C LYS A 181 -4.78 7.22 21.43
N LEU A 182 -3.46 7.15 21.23
CA LEU A 182 -2.57 6.36 22.08
C LEU A 182 -2.55 6.87 23.52
N LYS A 183 -2.49 8.20 23.73
CA LYS A 183 -2.50 8.81 25.08
C LYS A 183 -3.83 8.55 25.79
N LYS A 184 -4.94 8.52 25.03
CA LYS A 184 -6.29 8.27 25.55
C LYS A 184 -6.52 6.81 25.95
N HIS A 185 -5.97 5.85 25.20
CA HIS A 185 -6.29 4.42 25.34
C HIS A 185 -5.21 3.57 25.99
N LEU A 186 -3.95 4.02 26.03
CA LEU A 186 -2.84 3.22 26.56
C LEU A 186 -2.30 3.75 27.88
N PRO A 187 -1.75 2.86 28.74
CA PRO A 187 -0.94 3.22 29.88
C PRO A 187 0.17 4.21 29.50
N HIS A 188 0.44 5.16 30.40
CA HIS A 188 1.38 6.25 30.15
C HIS A 188 2.77 5.77 29.70
N CYS A 189 3.30 4.72 30.33
CA CYS A 189 4.61 4.17 30.00
C CYS A 189 4.69 3.67 28.54
N LEU A 190 3.63 3.00 28.07
CA LEU A 190 3.56 2.51 26.69
C LEU A 190 3.40 3.67 25.70
N PHE A 191 2.58 4.66 26.05
CA PHE A 191 2.45 5.88 25.26
C PHE A 191 3.81 6.57 25.05
N LEU A 192 4.64 6.73 26.08
CA LEU A 192 5.96 7.35 25.94
C LEU A 192 6.90 6.59 25.00
N ILE A 193 6.89 5.26 25.07
CA ILE A 193 7.67 4.40 24.18
C ILE A 193 7.20 4.58 22.74
N LEU A 194 5.90 4.52 22.50
CA LEU A 194 5.32 4.68 21.16
C LEU A 194 5.48 6.10 20.62
N LYS A 195 5.40 7.11 21.49
CA LYS A 195 5.73 8.50 21.15
C LYS A 195 7.18 8.61 20.69
N SER A 196 8.12 8.07 21.45
CA SER A 196 9.54 8.05 21.06
C SER A 196 9.78 7.27 19.76
N TYR A 197 8.97 6.25 19.46
CA TYR A 197 9.08 5.46 18.24
C TYR A 197 8.60 6.22 16.98
N LEU A 198 7.64 7.14 17.15
CA LEU A 198 7.04 7.92 16.07
C LEU A 198 7.68 9.31 15.89
N ASP A 199 8.26 9.87 16.95
CA ASP A 199 8.81 11.23 16.96
C ASP A 199 10.07 11.38 16.09
N LYS A 200 10.16 12.48 15.33
CA LYS A 200 11.30 12.91 14.50
C LYS A 200 11.90 11.81 13.62
N ARG A 201 11.04 10.96 13.06
CA ARG A 201 11.50 9.92 12.15
C ARG A 201 12.05 10.53 10.88
N CYS A 202 13.19 10.01 10.43
CA CYS A 202 13.77 10.38 9.16
C CYS A 202 13.91 9.16 8.25
N TYR A 203 13.89 9.39 6.94
CA TYR A 203 14.15 8.37 5.93
C TYR A 203 15.16 8.88 4.90
N GLN A 204 15.79 7.92 4.23
CA GLN A 204 16.73 8.16 3.14
C GLN A 204 16.57 7.02 2.14
N VAL A 205 16.59 7.34 0.84
CA VAL A 205 16.44 6.36 -0.23
C VAL A 205 17.82 5.97 -0.74
N LYS A 206 18.09 4.66 -0.83
CA LYS A 206 19.29 4.13 -1.46
C LYS A 206 18.96 3.63 -2.86
N TYR A 207 19.69 4.10 -3.86
CA TYR A 207 19.59 3.62 -5.24
C TYR A 207 20.97 3.22 -5.75
N GLY A 208 21.17 1.93 -6.04
CA GLY A 208 22.51 1.41 -6.34
C GLY A 208 23.45 1.62 -5.15
N ASP A 209 24.54 2.35 -5.37
CA ASP A 209 25.52 2.69 -4.33
C ASP A 209 25.31 4.11 -3.74
N ASP A 210 24.40 4.91 -4.29
CA ASP A 210 24.14 6.27 -3.85
C ASP A 210 22.93 6.35 -2.89
N LEU A 211 22.98 7.34 -1.99
CA LEU A 211 21.94 7.67 -1.03
C LEU A 211 21.34 9.06 -1.34
N SER A 212 20.06 9.27 -1.08
CA SER A 212 19.41 10.59 -1.15
C SER A 212 19.87 11.51 -0.01
N GLU A 213 19.29 12.70 0.12
CA GLU A 213 19.36 13.45 1.39
C GLU A 213 18.44 12.83 2.44
N LEU A 214 18.61 13.27 3.70
CA LEU A 214 17.79 12.84 4.82
C LEU A 214 16.50 13.68 4.85
N TYR A 215 15.34 13.02 4.90
CA TYR A 215 14.03 13.68 4.94
C TYR A 215 13.28 13.30 6.21
N GLU A 216 12.59 14.26 6.80
CA GLU A 216 11.70 14.03 7.95
C GLU A 216 10.35 13.46 7.50
N LEU A 217 9.86 12.45 8.22
CA LEU A 217 8.59 11.78 8.00
C LEU A 217 7.52 12.40 8.90
N LYS A 218 6.55 13.10 8.31
CA LYS A 218 5.51 13.84 9.05
C LYS A 218 4.18 13.11 9.20
N SER A 219 3.97 12.05 8.41
CA SER A 219 2.77 11.21 8.47
C SER A 219 3.09 9.78 8.03
N GLY A 220 2.18 8.87 8.36
CA GLY A 220 2.27 7.45 8.04
C GLY A 220 2.88 6.60 9.15
N VAL A 221 2.44 5.35 9.21
CA VAL A 221 3.04 4.33 10.09
C VAL A 221 4.09 3.53 9.31
N PRO A 222 5.09 2.93 9.99
CA PRO A 222 6.15 2.21 9.30
C PRO A 222 5.64 0.91 8.67
N GLN A 223 5.45 0.92 7.36
CA GLN A 223 5.07 -0.27 6.59
C GLN A 223 6.18 -1.34 6.69
N GLY A 224 5.78 -2.60 6.87
CA GLY A 224 6.69 -3.73 7.06
C GLY A 224 7.15 -3.96 8.51
N SER A 225 6.67 -3.16 9.47
CA SER A 225 6.84 -3.43 10.89
C SER A 225 5.58 -4.03 11.49
N ILE A 226 5.73 -5.01 12.40
CA ILE A 226 4.59 -5.58 13.17
C ILE A 226 3.85 -4.45 13.92
N LEU A 227 4.61 -3.50 14.47
CA LEU A 227 4.06 -2.39 15.24
C LEU A 227 3.27 -1.41 14.37
N GLY A 228 3.67 -1.18 13.11
CA GLY A 228 2.93 -0.32 12.19
C GLY A 228 1.50 -0.79 11.98
N HIS A 229 1.30 -2.11 11.87
CA HIS A 229 -0.03 -2.71 11.74
C HIS A 229 -0.87 -2.53 13.02
N ILE A 230 -0.28 -2.78 14.19
CA ILE A 230 -0.95 -2.57 15.49
C ILE A 230 -1.35 -1.10 15.68
N LEU A 231 -0.47 -0.17 15.31
CA LEU A 231 -0.75 1.27 15.42
C LEU A 231 -1.89 1.68 14.51
N TYR A 232 -1.96 1.12 13.30
CA TYR A 232 -3.09 1.34 12.39
C TYR A 232 -4.39 0.78 12.97
N LEU A 233 -4.38 -0.43 13.52
CA LEU A 233 -5.57 -1.03 14.16
C LEU A 233 -6.08 -0.19 15.33
N ILE A 234 -5.20 0.30 16.20
CA ILE A 234 -5.59 1.20 17.29
C ILE A 234 -6.18 2.50 16.74
N PHE A 235 -5.62 3.01 15.62
CA PHE A 235 -6.07 4.22 15.00
C PHE A 235 -7.46 4.11 14.37
N THR A 236 -7.80 2.95 13.80
CA THR A 236 -9.10 2.71 13.15
C THR A 236 -10.12 2.00 14.04
N ALA A 237 -9.76 1.68 15.28
CA ALA A 237 -10.62 0.93 16.22
C ALA A 237 -11.96 1.61 16.55
N ASP A 238 -12.05 2.93 16.37
CA ASP A 238 -13.25 3.74 16.62
C ASP A 238 -14.01 4.10 15.32
N ILE A 239 -13.81 3.33 14.25
CA ILE A 239 -14.58 3.50 13.02
C ILE A 239 -16.08 3.40 13.32
N PRO A 240 -16.94 4.29 12.78
CA PRO A 240 -18.37 4.27 13.07
C PRO A 240 -19.03 2.94 12.68
N THR A 241 -19.88 2.44 13.56
CA THR A 241 -20.75 1.27 13.34
C THR A 241 -22.21 1.68 13.48
N THR A 242 -23.12 1.02 12.78
CA THR A 242 -24.57 1.27 12.92
C THR A 242 -25.33 -0.04 13.15
N ASP A 243 -26.53 0.03 13.73
CA ASP A 243 -27.35 -1.16 14.01
C ASP A 243 -27.91 -1.82 12.74
N TYR A 244 -27.92 -1.11 11.62
CA TYR A 244 -28.53 -1.57 10.36
C TYR A 244 -27.51 -2.05 9.32
N THR A 245 -26.22 -1.88 9.61
CA THR A 245 -25.14 -2.24 8.71
C THR A 245 -24.07 -3.04 9.44
N THR A 246 -23.29 -3.82 8.71
CA THR A 246 -22.14 -4.54 9.25
C THR A 246 -20.87 -3.88 8.74
N THR A 247 -19.98 -3.48 9.66
CA THR A 247 -18.63 -3.01 9.32
C THR A 247 -17.68 -4.20 9.43
N ALA A 248 -17.00 -4.54 8.34
CA ALA A 248 -16.00 -5.59 8.26
C ALA A 248 -14.65 -4.96 7.88
N THR A 249 -13.71 -4.90 8.82
CA THR A 249 -12.38 -4.31 8.61
C THR A 249 -11.29 -5.36 8.68
N TYR A 250 -10.38 -5.34 7.72
CA TYR A 250 -9.16 -6.13 7.75
C TYR A 250 -8.01 -5.28 7.22
N ALA A 251 -7.06 -4.94 8.10
CA ALA A 251 -6.01 -4.00 7.75
C ALA A 251 -6.60 -2.70 7.17
N ASP A 252 -6.13 -2.28 6.00
CA ASP A 252 -6.57 -1.13 5.22
C ASP A 252 -7.85 -1.36 4.38
N ASP A 253 -8.33 -2.61 4.28
CA ASP A 253 -9.57 -2.96 3.60
C ASP A 253 -10.76 -2.84 4.56
N THR A 254 -11.68 -1.92 4.30
CA THR A 254 -12.96 -1.79 5.03
C THR A 254 -14.11 -2.16 4.11
N ALA A 255 -15.07 -2.92 4.61
CA ALA A 255 -16.28 -3.29 3.91
C ALA A 255 -17.50 -2.91 4.76
N LEU A 256 -18.43 -2.18 4.16
CA LEU A 256 -19.71 -1.82 4.77
C LEU A 256 -20.81 -2.64 4.11
N LEU A 257 -21.56 -3.38 4.91
CA LEU A 257 -22.65 -4.22 4.43
C LEU A 257 -23.99 -3.70 4.90
N SER A 258 -24.95 -3.61 3.99
CA SER A 258 -26.36 -3.37 4.30
C SER A 258 -27.17 -4.56 3.80
N ALA A 259 -28.18 -5.01 4.54
CA ALA A 259 -29.02 -6.14 4.15
C ALA A 259 -30.49 -5.83 4.40
N HIS A 260 -31.27 -5.70 3.33
CA HIS A 260 -32.69 -5.40 3.44
C HIS A 260 -33.50 -5.95 2.25
N SER A 261 -34.81 -6.17 2.47
CA SER A 261 -35.72 -6.69 1.45
C SER A 261 -36.00 -5.70 0.32
N ASN A 262 -36.05 -4.41 0.65
CA ASN A 262 -36.21 -3.29 -0.28
C ASN A 262 -34.82 -2.69 -0.62
N PRO A 263 -34.40 -2.66 -1.90
CA PRO A 263 -33.14 -2.04 -2.35
C PRO A 263 -32.99 -0.57 -1.96
N GLU A 264 -34.09 0.20 -1.97
CA GLU A 264 -34.08 1.63 -1.62
C GLU A 264 -33.70 1.83 -0.14
N THR A 265 -34.32 1.05 0.74
CA THR A 265 -34.02 1.09 2.18
C THR A 265 -32.58 0.64 2.44
N ALA A 266 -32.10 -0.37 1.72
CA ALA A 266 -30.74 -0.85 1.88
C ALA A 266 -29.70 0.20 1.49
N SER A 267 -29.89 0.86 0.34
CA SER A 267 -29.05 1.96 -0.11
C SER A 267 -29.13 3.15 0.83
N SER A 268 -30.31 3.47 1.37
CA SER A 268 -30.46 4.55 2.35
C SER A 268 -29.72 4.27 3.66
N GLN A 269 -29.81 3.05 4.19
CA GLN A 269 -29.06 2.61 5.37
C GLN A 269 -27.56 2.69 5.14
N LEU A 270 -27.10 2.22 3.98
CA LEU A 270 -25.70 2.28 3.59
C LEU A 270 -25.21 3.73 3.43
N GLN A 271 -26.00 4.58 2.78
CA GLN A 271 -25.66 6.00 2.60
C GLN A 271 -25.55 6.74 3.93
N ASN A 272 -26.46 6.48 4.87
CA ASN A 272 -26.38 7.07 6.22
C ASN A 272 -25.10 6.65 6.95
N HIS A 273 -24.70 5.38 6.82
CA HIS A 273 -23.45 4.89 7.38
C HIS A 273 -22.23 5.53 6.72
N LEU A 274 -22.23 5.65 5.38
CA LEU A 274 -21.18 6.34 4.63
C LEU A 274 -21.01 7.81 5.07
N ILE A 275 -22.10 8.50 5.41
CA ILE A 275 -22.05 9.88 5.92
C ILE A 275 -21.31 9.94 7.27
N GLU A 276 -21.60 9.00 8.19
CA GLU A 276 -20.88 8.96 9.48
C GLU A 276 -19.40 8.59 9.29
N VAL A 277 -19.10 7.64 8.41
CA VAL A 277 -17.72 7.28 8.05
C VAL A 277 -17.01 8.46 7.40
N GLU A 278 -17.65 9.22 6.51
CA GLU A 278 -17.08 10.42 5.88
C GLU A 278 -16.75 11.50 6.91
N ARG A 279 -17.64 11.74 7.88
CA ARG A 279 -17.35 12.66 9.00
C ARG A 279 -16.16 12.20 9.82
N TRP A 280 -16.08 10.91 10.13
CA TRP A 280 -14.96 10.32 10.86
C TRP A 280 -13.64 10.40 10.08
N LEU A 281 -13.66 10.09 8.78
CA LEU A 281 -12.50 10.22 7.89
C LEU A 281 -12.00 11.68 7.86
N ASN A 282 -12.92 12.64 7.76
CA ASN A 282 -12.59 14.06 7.78
C ASN A 282 -12.04 14.53 9.12
N HIS A 283 -12.60 14.04 10.24
CA HIS A 283 -12.13 14.35 11.58
C HIS A 283 -10.69 13.86 11.81
N TRP A 284 -10.41 12.60 11.44
CA TRP A 284 -9.10 11.97 11.61
C TRP A 284 -8.13 12.14 10.43
N ARG A 285 -8.47 13.00 9.46
CA ARG A 285 -7.62 13.32 8.29
C ARG A 285 -7.21 12.07 7.50
N ILE A 286 -8.12 11.12 7.36
CA ILE A 286 -7.92 9.90 6.59
C ILE A 286 -8.44 10.12 5.18
N LYS A 287 -7.60 9.82 4.18
CA LYS A 287 -8.00 9.92 2.77
C LYS A 287 -8.60 8.60 2.31
N ALA A 288 -9.91 8.58 2.11
CA ALA A 288 -10.56 7.51 1.35
C ALA A 288 -10.13 7.54 -0.12
N ASN A 289 -10.04 6.37 -0.75
CA ASN A 289 -9.76 6.24 -2.16
C ASN A 289 -11.06 5.98 -2.93
N GLU A 290 -11.72 7.04 -3.37
CA GLU A 290 -13.05 6.92 -4.00
C GLU A 290 -12.97 6.19 -5.34
N SER A 291 -11.84 6.30 -6.07
CA SER A 291 -11.67 5.61 -7.36
C SER A 291 -11.35 4.12 -7.24
N LYS A 292 -10.93 3.66 -6.06
CA LYS A 292 -10.77 2.23 -5.76
C LYS A 292 -11.95 1.64 -4.98
N SER A 293 -12.85 2.50 -4.48
CA SER A 293 -14.04 2.04 -3.78
C SER A 293 -15.04 1.48 -4.79
N VAL A 294 -15.71 0.39 -4.43
CA VAL A 294 -16.61 -0.33 -5.34
C VAL A 294 -17.89 -0.69 -4.60
N HIS A 295 -19.02 -0.32 -5.20
CA HIS A 295 -20.33 -0.68 -4.73
C HIS A 295 -20.84 -1.91 -5.50
N VAL A 296 -21.12 -3.00 -4.78
CA VAL A 296 -21.64 -4.24 -5.39
C VAL A 296 -22.97 -4.63 -4.77
N THR A 297 -23.93 -4.90 -5.66
CA THR A 297 -25.25 -5.40 -5.28
C THR A 297 -25.27 -6.92 -5.41
N PHE A 298 -25.26 -7.67 -4.30
CA PHE A 298 -25.42 -9.12 -4.35
C PHE A 298 -26.89 -9.52 -4.28
N THR A 299 -27.39 -10.06 -5.39
CA THR A 299 -28.79 -10.49 -5.51
C THR A 299 -28.96 -11.43 -6.69
N LEU A 300 -29.81 -12.45 -6.49
CA LEU A 300 -30.25 -13.35 -7.56
C LEU A 300 -31.31 -12.69 -8.47
N ARG A 301 -31.84 -11.52 -8.09
CA ARG A 301 -32.82 -10.76 -8.88
C ARG A 301 -32.12 -9.83 -9.87
N ARG A 302 -32.85 -9.42 -10.91
CA ARG A 302 -32.35 -8.42 -11.88
C ARG A 302 -32.33 -7.00 -11.32
N GLU A 303 -32.93 -6.76 -10.17
CA GLU A 303 -32.95 -5.47 -9.46
C GLU A 303 -31.54 -5.03 -9.05
N THR A 304 -31.29 -3.72 -9.09
CA THR A 304 -30.04 -3.07 -8.67
C THR A 304 -30.36 -2.04 -7.58
N CYS A 305 -29.42 -1.84 -6.67
CA CYS A 305 -29.54 -0.77 -5.68
C CYS A 305 -29.31 0.60 -6.31
N PRO A 306 -29.99 1.64 -5.80
CA PRO A 306 -29.63 3.03 -6.08
C PRO A 306 -28.15 3.30 -5.81
N PRO A 307 -27.53 4.21 -6.59
CA PRO A 307 -26.14 4.61 -6.38
C PRO A 307 -25.97 5.31 -5.03
N VAL A 308 -24.82 5.07 -4.40
CA VAL A 308 -24.39 5.74 -3.16
C VAL A 308 -23.22 6.67 -3.46
N THR A 309 -23.02 7.65 -2.58
CA THR A 309 -21.97 8.65 -2.71
C THR A 309 -21.04 8.66 -1.49
N LEU A 310 -19.77 8.94 -1.74
CA LEU A 310 -18.73 9.19 -0.75
C LEU A 310 -17.96 10.45 -1.17
N ASN A 311 -17.80 11.41 -0.26
CA ASN A 311 -17.17 12.71 -0.57
C ASN A 311 -17.84 13.41 -1.76
N CYS A 312 -19.17 13.38 -1.82
CA CYS A 312 -20.00 13.90 -2.92
C CYS A 312 -19.72 13.27 -4.30
N LYS A 313 -18.98 12.16 -4.39
CA LYS A 313 -18.76 11.41 -5.63
C LYS A 313 -19.54 10.12 -5.61
N VAL A 314 -20.16 9.79 -6.73
CA VAL A 314 -20.84 8.50 -6.90
C VAL A 314 -19.79 7.38 -6.94
N ILE A 315 -19.96 6.38 -6.07
CA ILE A 315 -19.12 5.19 -6.09
C ILE A 315 -19.51 4.34 -7.30
N PRO A 316 -18.54 3.88 -8.12
CA PRO A 316 -18.84 3.05 -9.28
C PRO A 316 -19.52 1.75 -8.85
N GLN A 317 -20.62 1.41 -9.51
CA GLN A 317 -21.34 0.17 -9.28
C GLN A 317 -20.81 -0.91 -10.22
N GLU A 318 -20.32 -2.00 -9.64
CA GLU A 318 -19.74 -3.12 -10.39
C GLU A 318 -20.47 -4.43 -10.09
N ASN A 319 -20.27 -5.42 -10.96
CA ASN A 319 -20.83 -6.77 -10.76
C ASN A 319 -19.91 -7.69 -9.95
N ASN A 320 -18.70 -7.23 -9.63
CA ASN A 320 -17.75 -7.97 -8.81
C ASN A 320 -16.94 -7.03 -7.92
N ALA A 321 -16.54 -7.53 -6.76
CA ALA A 321 -15.61 -6.86 -5.86
C ALA A 321 -14.46 -7.81 -5.54
N LYS A 322 -13.25 -7.26 -5.48
CA LYS A 322 -12.11 -7.96 -4.90
C LYS A 322 -12.01 -7.57 -3.43
N TYR A 323 -12.15 -8.54 -2.54
CA TYR A 323 -12.05 -8.34 -1.10
C TYR A 323 -11.18 -9.46 -0.50
N LEU A 324 -10.12 -9.11 0.23
CA LEU A 324 -9.18 -10.06 0.86
C LEU A 324 -8.62 -11.13 -0.09
N GLY A 325 -8.39 -10.74 -1.35
CA GLY A 325 -7.88 -11.64 -2.39
C GLY A 325 -8.92 -12.56 -3.02
N MET A 326 -10.17 -12.52 -2.55
CA MET A 326 -11.30 -13.22 -3.15
C MET A 326 -12.06 -12.31 -4.12
N TYR A 327 -12.56 -12.88 -5.21
CA TYR A 327 -13.49 -12.19 -6.10
C TYR A 327 -14.91 -12.60 -5.70
N LEU A 328 -15.70 -11.62 -5.26
CA LEU A 328 -17.10 -11.77 -4.94
C LEU A 328 -17.90 -11.28 -6.15
N ASP A 329 -18.59 -12.17 -6.84
CA ASP A 329 -19.46 -11.81 -7.96
C ASP A 329 -20.91 -11.58 -7.48
N ARG A 330 -21.70 -10.83 -8.24
CA ARG A 330 -23.11 -10.51 -7.91
C ARG A 330 -23.97 -11.71 -7.48
N LYS A 331 -23.64 -12.94 -7.92
CA LYS A 331 -24.37 -14.16 -7.58
C LYS A 331 -23.79 -14.93 -6.39
N LEU A 332 -22.64 -14.51 -5.86
CA LEU A 332 -21.87 -15.20 -4.81
C LEU A 332 -21.57 -16.66 -5.19
N THR A 333 -21.24 -16.90 -6.47
CA THR A 333 -20.96 -18.23 -7.06
C THR A 333 -19.49 -18.49 -7.36
#